data_AF-A0A060BLM6-F1
#
_entry.id   AF-A0A060BLM6-F1
#
_cell.length_a   1.000
_cell.length_b   1.000
_cell.length_c   1.000
_cell.angle_alpha   90.00
_cell.angle_beta   90.00
_cell.angle_gamma   90.00
#
_symmetry.space_group_name_H-M   'P 1'
#
loop_
_entity.id
_entity.type
_entity.pdbx_description
1 polymer ?
#
loop_
_entity_poly.entity_id
_entity_poly.type
_entity_poly.pdbx_seq_one_letter_code
_entity_poly.pdbx_strand_id
1 'polypeptide(L)'
;RVAAAWSRGERPASWTGYRRFVDAGFAVVSLQYRLSGEARAPAAVADVRCAMGWIAGVAAREGLDPSRIVLLGTSAGGHLALMAGMIDAGEGLDAPDCGPVPRAAAILDFL
;
A
#
# COMPACT_ATOMS: atom_id res chain seq x y z
N ARG A 1 7.13 5.34 1.74
CA ARG A 1 8.59 5.16 1.84
C ARG A 1 9.01 4.44 0.56
N VAL A 2 9.88 5.04 -0.26
CA VAL A 2 10.58 4.33 -1.33
C VAL A 2 11.43 3.27 -0.65
N ALA A 3 11.15 2.02 -0.94
CA ALA A 3 11.63 0.88 -0.19
C ALA A 3 13.00 0.42 -0.67
N ALA A 4 13.99 0.37 0.23
CA ALA A 4 15.28 -0.27 -0.03
C ALA A 4 15.45 -1.46 0.91
N ALA A 5 15.24 -2.67 0.38
CA ALA A 5 15.46 -3.94 1.07
C ALA A 5 14.83 -4.03 2.48
N TRP A 6 13.60 -3.52 2.64
CA TRP A 6 12.81 -3.49 3.89
C TRP A 6 13.46 -2.78 5.09
N SER A 7 14.71 -2.38 5.00
CA SER A 7 15.55 -1.87 6.10
C SER A 7 15.72 -0.37 6.05
N ARG A 8 15.47 0.24 4.88
CA ARG A 8 15.52 1.68 4.66
C ARG A 8 14.33 2.12 3.83
N GLY A 9 13.91 3.36 4.03
CA GLY A 9 13.03 4.00 3.08
C GLY A 9 12.68 5.44 3.41
N GLU A 10 12.51 6.23 2.36
CA GLU A 10 12.34 7.69 2.44
C GLU A 10 11.02 8.09 1.80
N ARG A 11 10.44 9.24 2.18
CA ARG A 11 9.31 9.75 1.41
C ARG A 11 9.78 10.11 0.00
N PRO A 12 8.93 9.96 -1.03
CA PRO A 12 9.33 10.37 -2.37
C PRO A 12 9.77 11.84 -2.34
N ALA A 13 10.97 12.11 -2.84
CA ALA A 13 11.53 13.46 -2.88
C ALA A 13 10.75 14.39 -3.84
N SER A 14 10.05 13.81 -4.81
CA SER A 14 9.10 14.51 -5.68
C SER A 14 7.95 13.59 -6.08
N TRP A 15 6.83 14.20 -6.48
CA TRP A 15 5.67 13.50 -7.02
C TRP A 15 5.71 13.35 -8.54
N THR A 16 6.74 13.86 -9.21
CA THR A 16 6.85 13.89 -10.67
C THR A 16 6.74 12.50 -11.28
N GLY A 17 7.33 11.47 -10.66
CA GLY A 17 7.22 10.08 -11.11
C GLY A 17 5.79 9.49 -11.07
N TYR A 18 4.87 10.13 -10.33
CA TYR A 18 3.48 9.72 -10.21
C TYR A 18 2.51 10.63 -10.97
N ARG A 19 3.02 11.66 -11.66
CA ARG A 19 2.20 12.68 -12.32
C ARG A 19 1.21 12.07 -13.32
N ARG A 20 1.63 11.04 -14.06
CA ARG A 20 0.77 10.28 -14.99
C ARG A 20 -0.50 9.70 -14.35
N PHE A 21 -0.43 9.32 -13.06
CA PHE A 21 -1.58 8.78 -12.34
C PHE A 21 -2.52 9.91 -11.93
N VAL A 22 -1.96 11.02 -11.43
CA VAL A 22 -2.75 12.22 -11.08
C VAL A 22 -3.47 12.76 -12.31
N ASP A 23 -2.79 12.88 -13.45
CA ASP A 23 -3.39 13.36 -14.70
C ASP A 23 -4.46 12.39 -15.24
N ALA A 24 -4.37 11.09 -14.90
CA ALA A 24 -5.39 10.09 -15.20
C ALA A 24 -6.54 10.04 -14.17
N GLY A 25 -6.58 10.97 -13.19
CA GLY A 25 -7.65 11.09 -12.21
C GLY A 25 -7.48 10.22 -10.96
N PHE A 26 -6.30 9.64 -10.72
CA PHE A 26 -6.03 8.87 -9.51
C PHE A 26 -5.60 9.77 -8.35
N ALA A 27 -6.13 9.49 -7.16
CA ALA A 27 -5.50 9.92 -5.91
C ALA A 27 -4.27 9.04 -5.64
N VAL A 28 -3.12 9.66 -5.40
CA VAL A 28 -1.86 8.94 -5.14
C VAL A 28 -1.48 9.07 -3.67
N VAL A 29 -1.27 7.94 -3.00
CA VAL A 29 -0.91 7.88 -1.58
C VAL A 29 0.45 7.18 -1.41
N SER A 30 1.38 7.80 -0.68
CA SER A 30 2.64 7.15 -0.29
C SER A 30 2.52 6.57 1.12
N LEU A 31 2.65 5.25 1.23
CA LEU A 31 2.56 4.54 2.50
C LEU A 31 3.89 4.46 3.24
N GLN A 32 3.87 4.58 4.57
CA GLN A 32 5.01 4.25 5.42
C GLN A 32 4.68 2.99 6.21
N TYR A 33 5.56 2.00 6.15
CA TYR A 33 5.44 0.74 6.87
C TYR A 33 6.67 0.56 7.77
N ARG A 34 6.55 -0.31 8.78
CA ARG A 34 7.62 -0.63 9.71
C ARG A 34 8.79 -1.30 8.99
N LEU A 35 9.99 -0.78 9.20
CA LEU A 35 11.20 -1.35 8.61
C LEU A 35 11.64 -2.59 9.39
N SER A 36 12.49 -3.44 8.77
CA SER A 36 12.94 -4.70 9.37
C SER A 36 13.70 -4.54 10.69
N GLY A 37 14.30 -3.38 10.94
CA GLY A 37 14.90 -3.02 12.22
C GLY A 37 13.89 -2.58 13.30
N GLU A 38 12.68 -2.18 12.88
CA GLU A 38 11.58 -1.77 13.78
C GLU A 38 10.67 -2.96 14.12
N ALA A 39 10.39 -3.83 13.14
CA ALA A 39 9.59 -5.04 13.32
C ALA A 39 9.98 -6.15 12.34
N ARG A 40 9.93 -7.41 12.81
CA ARG A 40 10.20 -8.58 11.97
C ARG A 40 9.04 -8.87 11.03
N ALA A 41 9.31 -9.59 9.94
CA ALA A 41 8.26 -10.13 9.09
C ALA A 41 7.24 -10.94 9.92
N PRO A 42 5.93 -10.87 9.60
CA PRO A 42 5.31 -10.21 8.44
C PRO A 42 4.82 -8.77 8.69
N ALA A 43 5.33 -8.05 9.70
CA ALA A 43 4.78 -6.75 10.14
C ALA A 43 4.60 -5.71 9.02
N ALA A 44 5.56 -5.59 8.09
CA ALA A 44 5.46 -4.66 6.97
C ALA A 44 4.29 -4.99 6.01
N VAL A 45 3.95 -6.27 5.83
CA VAL A 45 2.79 -6.68 5.02
C VAL A 45 1.49 -6.30 5.74
N ALA A 46 1.42 -6.56 7.04
CA ALA A 46 0.28 -6.16 7.87
C ALA A 46 0.06 -4.64 7.86
N ASP A 47 1.13 -3.84 7.86
CA ASP A 47 1.03 -2.37 7.75
C ASP A 47 0.43 -1.93 6.41
N VAL A 48 0.82 -2.55 5.29
CA VAL A 48 0.25 -2.25 3.97
C VAL A 48 -1.23 -2.63 3.92
N ARG A 49 -1.60 -3.80 4.47
CA ARG A 49 -3.00 -4.22 4.54
C ARG A 49 -3.84 -3.30 5.41
N CYS A 50 -3.31 -2.92 6.56
CA CYS A 50 -3.93 -1.93 7.43
C CYS A 50 -4.17 -0.60 6.69
N ALA A 51 -3.18 -0.14 5.94
CA ALA A 51 -3.30 1.07 5.14
C ALA A 51 -4.35 0.94 4.03
N MET A 52 -4.51 -0.24 3.41
CA MET A 52 -5.58 -0.47 2.41
C MET A 52 -6.97 -0.31 3.03
N GLY A 53 -7.22 -0.88 4.22
CA GLY A 53 -8.49 -0.71 4.93
C GLY A 53 -8.76 0.75 5.29
N TRP A 54 -7.75 1.45 5.79
CA TRP A 54 -7.84 2.88 6.08
C TRP A 54 -8.11 3.72 4.83
N ILE A 55 -7.40 3.46 3.72
CA ILE A 55 -7.60 4.15 2.43
C ILE A 55 -9.01 3.89 1.91
N ALA A 56 -9.56 2.70 2.06
CA ALA A 56 -10.93 2.40 1.64
C ALA A 56 -11.95 3.28 2.38
N GLY A 57 -11.77 3.45 3.69
CA GLY A 57 -12.60 4.35 4.50
C GLY A 57 -12.46 5.82 4.10
N VAL A 58 -11.24 6.26 3.77
CA VAL A 58 -11.00 7.61 3.22
C VAL A 58 -11.65 7.77 1.85
N ALA A 59 -11.49 6.79 0.95
CA ALA A 59 -12.04 6.84 -0.39
C ALA A 59 -13.57 7.03 -0.37
N ALA A 60 -14.27 6.24 0.46
CA ALA A 60 -15.71 6.37 0.62
C ALA A 60 -16.15 7.77 1.11
N ARG A 61 -15.35 8.41 1.97
CA ARG A 61 -15.65 9.76 2.49
C ARG A 61 -15.35 10.88 1.50
N GLU A 62 -14.34 10.70 0.66
CA GLU A 62 -13.88 11.73 -0.29
C GLU A 62 -14.47 11.55 -1.71
N GLY A 63 -15.46 10.67 -1.87
CA GLY A 63 -16.13 10.42 -3.16
C GLY A 63 -15.30 9.61 -4.16
N LEU A 64 -14.28 8.90 -3.70
CA LEU A 64 -13.49 7.95 -4.49
C LEU A 64 -14.08 6.54 -4.36
N ASP A 65 -13.84 5.70 -5.36
CA ASP A 65 -14.35 4.33 -5.41
C ASP A 65 -13.44 3.37 -4.62
N PRO A 66 -13.86 2.86 -3.44
CA PRO A 66 -13.03 1.98 -2.61
C PRO A 66 -12.80 0.60 -3.26
N SER A 67 -13.52 0.25 -4.33
CA SER A 67 -13.27 -0.98 -5.11
C SER A 67 -12.13 -0.83 -6.12
N ARG A 68 -11.62 0.39 -6.35
CA ARG A 68 -10.58 0.71 -7.34
C ARG A 68 -9.26 1.12 -6.71
N ILE A 69 -8.80 0.35 -5.72
CA ILE A 69 -7.50 0.55 -5.08
C ILE A 69 -6.42 -0.24 -5.83
N VAL A 70 -5.37 0.45 -6.26
CA VAL A 70 -4.21 -0.14 -6.96
C VAL A 70 -2.98 -0.06 -6.06
N LEU A 71 -2.27 -1.18 -5.90
CA LEU A 71 -0.98 -1.20 -5.22
C LEU A 71 0.14 -1.05 -6.25
N LEU A 72 1.12 -0.22 -5.92
CA LEU A 72 2.26 0.04 -6.78
C LEU A 72 3.54 0.09 -5.95
N GLY A 73 4.59 -0.61 -6.40
CA GLY A 73 5.85 -0.64 -5.69
C GLY A 73 7.02 -1.08 -6.57
N THR A 74 8.24 -0.87 -6.05
CA THR A 74 9.49 -1.30 -6.68
C THR A 74 10.35 -2.03 -5.66
N SER A 75 11.05 -3.08 -6.08
CA SER A 75 11.94 -3.88 -5.22
C SER A 75 11.22 -4.39 -3.97
N ALA A 76 11.67 -4.05 -2.76
CA ALA A 76 10.99 -4.40 -1.52
C ALA A 76 9.54 -3.88 -1.45
N GLY A 77 9.25 -2.73 -2.08
CA GLY A 77 7.90 -2.20 -2.16
C GLY A 77 7.01 -2.98 -3.13
N GLY A 78 7.59 -3.50 -4.21
CA GLY A 78 6.90 -4.39 -5.16
C GLY A 78 6.54 -5.72 -4.53
N HIS A 79 7.47 -6.31 -3.79
CA HIS A 79 7.21 -7.47 -2.94
C HIS A 79 6.07 -7.21 -1.95
N LEU A 80 6.08 -6.09 -1.24
CA LEU A 80 5.01 -5.77 -0.28
C LEU A 80 3.66 -5.55 -0.98
N ALA A 81 3.65 -4.95 -2.17
CA ALA A 81 2.44 -4.77 -2.97
C ALA A 81 1.85 -6.13 -3.39
N LEU A 82 2.70 -7.06 -3.86
CA LEU A 82 2.29 -8.43 -4.20
C LEU A 82 1.77 -9.18 -2.98
N MET A 83 2.53 -9.23 -1.89
CA MET A 83 2.14 -9.96 -0.69
C MET A 83 0.82 -9.42 -0.14
N ALA A 84 0.70 -8.10 0.07
CA ALA A 84 -0.49 -7.51 0.67
C ALA A 84 -1.74 -7.63 -0.23
N GLY A 85 -1.58 -7.49 -1.56
CA GLY A 85 -2.70 -7.50 -2.50
C GLY A 85 -3.20 -8.90 -2.88
N MET A 86 -2.41 -9.95 -2.67
CA MET A 86 -2.77 -11.33 -3.01
C MET A 86 -3.36 -12.13 -1.84
N ILE A 87 -3.31 -11.62 -0.62
CA ILE A 87 -3.93 -12.23 0.56
C ILE A 87 -5.42 -11.83 0.61
N ASP A 88 -6.32 -12.80 0.81
CA ASP A 88 -7.73 -12.49 0.94
C ASP A 88 -8.05 -11.89 2.34
N ALA A 89 -9.15 -11.14 2.43
CA ALA A 89 -9.55 -10.54 3.71
C ALA A 89 -9.84 -11.62 4.75
N GLY A 90 -9.31 -11.46 5.96
CA GLY A 90 -9.51 -12.39 7.07
C GLY A 90 -8.47 -13.53 7.18
N GLU A 91 -7.50 -13.61 6.28
CA GLU A 91 -6.44 -14.64 6.30
C GLU A 91 -5.27 -14.33 7.27
N GLY A 92 -5.54 -13.62 8.37
CA GLY A 92 -4.64 -13.54 9.53
C GLY A 92 -3.59 -12.41 9.52
N LEU A 93 -3.60 -11.52 8.51
CA LEU A 93 -2.71 -10.34 8.45
C LEU A 93 -3.46 -8.99 8.55
N ASP A 94 -4.78 -9.04 8.74
CA ASP A 94 -5.63 -7.86 8.93
C ASP A 94 -5.71 -7.51 10.41
N ALA A 95 -5.24 -6.31 10.76
CA ALA A 95 -5.44 -5.79 12.10
C ALA A 95 -6.88 -5.26 12.25
N PRO A 96 -7.57 -5.56 13.36
CA PRO A 96 -8.99 -5.25 13.54
C PRO A 96 -9.31 -3.75 13.49
N ASP A 97 -8.35 -2.91 13.90
CA ASP A 97 -8.54 -1.46 14.00
C ASP A 97 -8.37 -0.72 12.65
N CYS A 98 -8.01 -1.44 11.58
CA CYS A 98 -7.68 -0.84 10.29
C CYS A 98 -8.87 -0.78 9.31
N GLY A 99 -10.04 -1.26 9.73
CA GLY A 99 -11.22 -1.38 8.89
C GLY A 99 -11.15 -2.55 7.90
N PRO A 100 -12.23 -2.78 7.14
CA PRO A 100 -12.28 -3.87 6.16
C PRO A 100 -11.26 -3.65 5.05
N VAL A 101 -10.36 -4.63 4.86
CA VAL A 101 -9.35 -4.57 3.79
C VAL A 101 -10.01 -4.93 2.46
N PRO A 102 -10.03 -4.02 1.47
CA PRO A 102 -10.61 -4.31 0.16
C PRO A 102 -9.67 -5.17 -0.68
N ARG A 103 -10.22 -5.83 -1.70
CA ARG A 103 -9.42 -6.49 -2.74
C ARG A 103 -8.70 -5.44 -3.57
N ALA A 104 -7.40 -5.64 -3.83
CA ALA A 104 -6.67 -4.80 -4.76
C ALA A 104 -7.23 -4.97 -6.19
N ALA A 105 -7.56 -3.87 -6.86
CA ALA A 105 -8.04 -3.87 -8.24
C ALA A 105 -6.92 -4.22 -9.24
N ALA A 106 -5.69 -3.82 -8.92
CA ALA A 106 -4.48 -4.19 -9.64
C ALA A 106 -3.25 -4.08 -8.73
N ILE A 107 -2.19 -4.79 -9.09
CA ILE A 107 -0.88 -4.74 -8.45
C ILE A 107 0.16 -4.46 -9.54
N LEU A 108 0.95 -3.40 -9.37
CA LEU A 108 1.99 -2.98 -10.29
C LEU A 108 3.35 -3.11 -9.59
N ASP A 109 4.08 -4.18 -9.91
CA ASP A 109 5.45 -4.41 -9.46
C ASP A 109 6.44 -3.95 -10.54
N PHE A 110 7.24 -2.93 -10.22
CA PHE A 110 8.33 -2.45 -11.06
C PHE A 110 9.66 -2.98 -10.49
N LEU A 111 10.29 -3.94 -11.16
CA LEU A 111 11.61 -4.46 -10.78
C LEU A 111 12.71 -3.39 -10.85
#